data_AF-A0A1D6MLN0-F1
#
_entry.id   AF-A0A1D6MLN0-F1
#
_cell.length_a   1.000
_cell.length_b   1.000
_cell.length_c   1.000
_cell.angle_alpha   90.00
_cell.angle_beta   90.00
_cell.angle_gamma   90.00
#
_symmetry.space_group_name_H-M   'P 1'
#
loop_
_entity.id
_entity.type
_entity.pdbx_description
1 polymer ?
#
loop_
_entity_poly.entity_id
_entity_poly.type
_entity_poly.pdbx_seq_one_letter_code
_entity_poly.pdbx_strand_id
1 'polypeptide(L)'
;MKTFPLSRGSTISLALFSDVSNSRELLDLMQSGKLEPAVALLNASLVPDVFPILAAALKALLSKTRESLTTRTLHSELVYNYSGSKHVIDLAAVGAFALRVGPVQCLTVCL
;
A
#
# COMPACT_ATOMS: atom_id res chain seq x y z
N MET A 1 -12.46 -7.42 5.90
CA MET A 1 -11.23 -7.82 5.17
C MET A 1 -11.62 -8.79 4.06
N LYS A 2 -11.12 -8.60 2.84
CA LYS A 2 -11.28 -9.52 1.71
C LYS A 2 -9.90 -9.96 1.23
N THR A 3 -9.74 -11.25 0.96
CA THR A 3 -8.47 -11.83 0.50
C THR A 3 -8.62 -12.31 -0.93
N PHE A 4 -7.62 -12.03 -1.76
CA PHE A 4 -7.57 -12.42 -3.16
C PHE A 4 -6.33 -13.29 -3.40
N PRO A 5 -6.46 -14.39 -4.16
CA PRO A 5 -5.31 -15.15 -4.58
C PRO A 5 -4.49 -14.34 -5.59
N LEU A 6 -3.17 -14.37 -5.43
CA LEU A 6 -2.21 -13.90 -6.42
C LEU A 6 -1.54 -15.11 -7.11
N SER A 7 -0.41 -14.88 -7.78
CA SER A 7 0.37 -15.96 -8.38
C SER A 7 1.18 -16.73 -7.34
N ARG A 8 1.55 -17.97 -7.67
CA ARG A 8 2.51 -18.81 -6.92
C ARG A 8 2.14 -19.08 -5.44
N GLY A 9 0.84 -19.11 -5.13
CA GLY A 9 0.36 -19.37 -3.77
C GLY A 9 0.42 -18.16 -2.83
N SER A 10 0.83 -16.99 -3.32
CA SER A 10 0.72 -15.74 -2.55
C SER A 10 -0.72 -15.23 -2.53
N THR A 11 -1.06 -14.45 -1.51
CA THR A 11 -2.38 -13.83 -1.35
C THR A 11 -2.23 -12.36 -1.00
N ILE A 12 -3.23 -11.56 -1.35
CA ILE A 12 -3.32 -10.17 -0.92
C ILE A 12 -4.60 -9.98 -0.10
N SER A 13 -4.46 -9.38 1.07
CA SER A 13 -5.60 -9.05 1.95
C SER A 13 -5.85 -7.56 1.93
N LEU A 14 -7.10 -7.18 1.67
CA LEU A 14 -7.58 -5.80 1.59
C LEU A 14 -8.59 -5.52 2.72
N ALA A 15 -8.39 -4.43 3.46
CA ALA A 15 -9.29 -3.97 4.49
C ALA A 15 -9.60 -2.48 4.32
N LEU A 16 -10.88 -2.15 4.16
CA LEU A 16 -11.36 -0.77 4.06
C LEU A 16 -11.84 -0.30 5.42
N PHE A 17 -11.31 0.82 5.88
CA PHE A 17 -11.68 1.48 7.14
C PHE A 17 -12.32 2.83 6.81
N SER A 18 -13.50 3.10 7.33
CA SER A 18 -14.13 4.42 7.31
C SER A 18 -13.83 5.18 8.60
N ASP A 19 -14.02 6.50 8.58
CA ASP A 19 -13.97 7.36 9.78
C ASP A 19 -12.64 7.25 10.57
N VAL A 20 -11.53 7.08 9.85
CA VAL A 20 -10.19 6.96 10.44
C VAL A 20 -9.77 8.31 11.05
N SER A 21 -9.70 8.36 12.38
CA SER A 21 -9.36 9.57 13.14
C SER A 21 -7.88 9.70 13.48
N ASN A 22 -7.11 8.60 13.44
CA ASN A 22 -5.70 8.52 13.84
C ASN A 22 -4.73 8.47 12.65
N SER A 23 -5.11 9.02 11.49
CA SER A 23 -4.30 8.99 10.27
C SER A 23 -2.88 9.58 10.42
N ARG A 24 -2.72 10.62 11.25
CA ARG A 24 -1.41 11.20 11.56
C ARG A 24 -0.52 10.23 12.34
N GLU A 25 -1.06 9.57 13.35
CA GLU A 25 -0.35 8.57 14.14
C GLU A 25 0.09 7.38 13.27
N LEU A 26 -0.81 6.90 12.39
CA LEU A 26 -0.50 5.84 11.45
C LEU A 26 0.65 6.22 10.51
N LEU A 27 0.66 7.47 10.01
CA LEU A 27 1.76 7.98 9.19
C LEU A 27 3.09 8.01 9.97
N ASP A 28 3.07 8.48 11.22
CA ASP A 28 4.26 8.55 12.07
C ASP A 28 4.80 7.13 12.40
N LEU A 29 3.91 6.17 12.65
CA LEU A 29 4.26 4.75 12.86
C LEU A 29 4.87 4.12 11.59
N MET A 30 4.35 4.44 10.41
CA MET A 30 4.91 3.98 9.13
C MET A 30 6.31 4.55 8.89
N GLN A 31 6.48 5.87 9.10
CA GLN A 31 7.76 6.55 8.87
C GLN A 31 8.84 6.12 9.88
N SER A 32 8.44 5.85 11.12
CA SER A 32 9.33 5.32 12.16
C SER A 32 9.60 3.81 12.03
N GLY A 33 8.92 3.12 11.10
CA GLY A 33 9.05 1.67 10.92
C GLY A 33 8.53 0.84 12.09
N LYS A 34 7.64 1.40 12.92
CA LYS A 34 7.06 0.76 14.11
C LYS A 34 5.66 0.22 13.88
N LEU A 35 5.11 0.39 12.68
CA LEU A 35 3.81 -0.16 12.32
C LEU A 35 3.93 -1.68 12.11
N GLU A 36 3.42 -2.43 13.08
CA GLU A 36 3.39 -3.90 13.07
C GLU A 36 1.94 -4.40 13.11
N PRO A 37 1.53 -5.30 12.20
CA PRO A 37 2.31 -5.86 11.09
C PRO A 37 2.60 -4.83 9.99
N ALA A 38 3.67 -5.05 9.22
CA ALA A 38 3.97 -4.22 8.05
C ALA A 38 2.84 -4.30 7.02
N VAL A 39 2.28 -3.14 6.67
CA VAL A 39 1.16 -3.01 5.72
C VAL A 39 1.40 -1.86 4.75
N ALA A 40 0.77 -1.91 3.58
CA ALA A 40 0.62 -0.76 2.70
C ALA A 40 -0.71 -0.06 2.99
N LEU A 41 -0.68 1.26 3.15
CA LEU A 41 -1.89 2.08 3.26
C LEU A 41 -2.12 2.78 1.91
N LEU A 42 -3.37 2.87 1.48
CA LEU A 42 -3.80 3.56 0.27
C LEU A 42 -5.02 4.43 0.61
N ASN A 43 -5.14 5.59 -0.05
CA ASN A 43 -6.35 6.38 0.02
C ASN A 43 -7.43 5.71 -0.83
N ALA A 44 -8.51 5.26 -0.20
CA ALA A 44 -9.55 4.50 -0.89
C ALA A 44 -10.27 5.34 -1.97
N SER A 45 -10.31 6.67 -1.85
CA SER A 45 -10.87 7.55 -2.89
C SER A 45 -10.06 7.54 -4.19
N LEU A 46 -8.81 7.08 -4.15
CA LEU A 46 -7.93 6.93 -5.31
C LEU A 46 -7.92 5.50 -5.87
N VAL A 47 -8.77 4.62 -5.31
CA VAL A 47 -8.92 3.22 -5.69
C VAL A 47 -10.31 3.01 -6.31
N PRO A 48 -10.45 3.13 -7.64
CA PRO A 48 -11.75 2.94 -8.30
C PRO A 48 -12.20 1.49 -8.32
N ASP A 49 -11.25 0.54 -8.32
CA ASP A 49 -11.49 -0.90 -8.37
C ASP A 49 -10.33 -1.64 -7.66
N VAL A 50 -10.57 -2.89 -7.27
CA VAL A 50 -9.56 -3.83 -6.75
C VAL A 50 -8.56 -4.24 -7.83
N PHE A 51 -8.97 -4.34 -9.10
CA PHE A 51 -8.12 -4.84 -10.18
C PHE A 51 -6.75 -4.12 -10.32
N PRO A 52 -6.68 -2.76 -10.31
CA PRO A 52 -5.41 -2.04 -10.34
C PRO A 52 -4.48 -2.36 -9.15
N ILE A 53 -5.03 -2.66 -7.97
CA ILE A 53 -4.25 -3.07 -6.80
C ILE A 53 -3.65 -4.46 -7.03
N LEU A 54 -4.43 -5.41 -7.57
CA LEU A 54 -3.95 -6.75 -7.88
C LEU A 54 -2.83 -6.71 -8.92
N ALA A 55 -2.95 -5.87 -9.95
CA ALA A 55 -1.92 -5.68 -10.96
C ALA A 55 -0.62 -5.11 -10.35
N ALA A 56 -0.73 -4.10 -9.49
CA ALA A 56 0.43 -3.52 -8.79
C ALA A 56 1.10 -4.54 -7.84
N ALA A 57 0.30 -5.33 -7.12
CA ALA A 57 0.78 -6.41 -6.26
C ALA A 57 1.53 -7.49 -7.04
N LEU A 58 0.98 -7.94 -8.16
CA LEU A 58 1.63 -8.93 -9.03
C LEU A 58 2.98 -8.41 -9.54
N LYS A 59 3.04 -7.15 -9.97
CA LYS A 59 4.29 -6.53 -10.40
C LYS A 59 5.31 -6.43 -9.25
N ALA A 60 4.87 -6.07 -8.05
CA ALA A 60 5.74 -6.02 -6.87
C ALA A 60 6.32 -7.41 -6.53
N LEU A 61 5.50 -8.46 -6.59
CA LEU A 61 5.95 -9.84 -6.41
C LEU A 61 6.96 -10.25 -7.49
N LEU A 62 6.72 -9.91 -8.75
CA LEU A 62 7.67 -10.17 -9.84
C LEU A 62 9.01 -9.46 -9.60
N SER A 63 9.00 -8.18 -9.22
CA SER A 63 10.21 -7.46 -8.86
C SER A 63 10.95 -8.09 -7.68
N LYS A 64 10.22 -8.57 -6.65
CA LYS A 64 10.81 -9.30 -5.52
C LYS A 64 11.50 -10.58 -5.95
N THR A 65 10.85 -11.39 -6.81
CA THR A 65 11.43 -12.65 -7.30
C THR A 65 12.66 -12.46 -8.17
N ARG A 66 12.85 -11.27 -8.75
CA ARG A 66 13.99 -10.90 -9.59
C ARG A 66 15.04 -10.08 -8.85
N GLU A 67 14.87 -9.89 -7.54
CA GLU A 67 15.74 -9.05 -6.71
C GLU A 67 15.90 -7.62 -7.27
N SER A 68 14.85 -7.12 -7.92
CA SER A 68 14.84 -5.85 -8.65
C SER A 68 13.81 -4.87 -8.08
N LEU A 69 13.65 -4.87 -6.76
CA LEU A 69 12.78 -3.90 -6.07
C LEU A 69 13.38 -2.50 -6.21
N THR A 70 12.53 -1.52 -6.53
CA THR A 70 12.94 -0.11 -6.56
C THR A 70 12.91 0.50 -5.16
N THR A 71 12.02 0.00 -4.31
CA THR A 71 11.79 0.44 -2.93
C THR A 71 12.32 -0.57 -1.91
N ARG A 72 12.29 -0.18 -0.62
CA ARG A 72 12.87 -0.99 0.48
C ARG A 72 12.07 -2.24 0.81
N THR A 73 10.74 -2.22 0.67
CA THR A 73 9.87 -3.33 1.08
C THR A 73 8.88 -3.69 -0.02
N LEU A 74 8.35 -4.91 0.03
CA LEU A 74 7.31 -5.36 -0.91
C LEU A 74 6.04 -4.49 -0.82
N HIS A 75 5.69 -4.03 0.38
CA HIS A 75 4.54 -3.15 0.61
C HIS A 75 4.75 -1.76 0.00
N SER A 76 5.94 -1.16 0.18
CA SER A 76 6.26 0.10 -0.50
C SER A 76 6.34 -0.05 -2.01
N GLU A 77 6.76 -1.22 -2.50
CA GLU A 77 6.85 -1.50 -3.94
C GLU A 77 5.45 -1.58 -4.57
N LEU A 78 4.48 -2.14 -3.84
CA LEU A 78 3.08 -2.14 -4.27
C LEU A 78 2.57 -0.71 -4.44
N VAL A 79 2.79 0.17 -3.45
CA VAL A 79 2.33 1.57 -3.54
C VAL A 79 3.06 2.32 -4.66
N TYR A 80 4.36 2.08 -4.81
CA TYR A 80 5.15 2.62 -5.92
C TYR A 80 4.61 2.20 -7.29
N ASN A 81 4.31 0.90 -7.47
CA ASN A 81 3.74 0.37 -8.69
C ASN A 81 2.32 0.89 -8.95
N TYR A 82 1.54 1.14 -7.90
CA TYR A 82 0.20 1.72 -8.00
C TYR A 82 0.23 3.20 -8.41
N SER A 83 1.18 3.99 -7.90
CA SER A 83 1.26 5.44 -8.11
C SER A 83 1.53 5.86 -9.57
N GLY A 84 1.99 4.95 -10.44
CA GLY A 84 2.15 5.19 -11.88
C GLY A 84 3.26 6.18 -12.30
N SER A 85 3.86 6.94 -11.38
CA SER A 85 4.89 7.95 -11.67
C SER A 85 6.21 7.66 -10.96
N LYS A 86 7.31 7.60 -11.73
CA LYS A 86 8.68 7.37 -11.23
C LYS A 86 9.23 8.51 -10.37
N HIS A 87 8.54 9.65 -10.30
CA HIS A 87 8.95 10.83 -9.54
C HIS A 87 8.32 10.93 -8.14
N VAL A 88 7.37 10.05 -7.80
CA VAL A 88 6.76 10.00 -6.46
C VAL A 88 7.63 9.13 -5.54
N ILE A 89 8.92 9.48 -5.44
CA ILE A 89 9.91 8.82 -4.56
C ILE A 89 10.12 9.70 -3.33
N ASP A 90 9.03 10.01 -2.64
CA ASP A 90 9.20 10.41 -1.25
C ASP A 90 8.50 9.36 -0.40
N LEU A 91 9.23 8.80 0.57
CA LEU A 91 8.64 7.91 1.57
C LEU A 91 7.49 8.65 2.29
N ALA A 92 7.58 9.98 2.36
CA ALA A 92 6.50 10.87 2.78
C ALA A 92 5.34 10.95 1.77
N ALA A 93 5.58 10.83 0.47
CA ALA A 93 4.54 10.83 -0.57
C ALA A 93 3.78 9.48 -0.65
N VAL A 94 4.42 8.36 -0.33
CA VAL A 94 3.73 7.07 -0.11
C VAL A 94 2.75 7.19 1.07
N GLY A 95 3.15 7.90 2.14
CA GLY A 95 2.25 8.25 3.25
C GLY A 95 1.18 9.29 2.89
N ALA A 96 1.53 10.31 2.10
CA ALA A 96 0.63 11.41 1.73
C ALA A 96 -0.41 11.01 0.65
N PHE A 97 -0.09 10.03 -0.20
CA PHE A 97 -1.04 9.43 -1.13
C PHE A 97 -1.98 8.46 -0.41
N ALA A 98 -1.57 7.94 0.75
CA ALA A 98 -2.32 6.97 1.54
C ALA A 98 -3.35 7.59 2.50
N LEU A 99 -3.03 8.74 3.09
CA LEU A 99 -3.85 9.34 4.14
C LEU A 99 -3.89 10.87 3.99
N ARG A 100 -5.04 11.42 3.60
CA ARG A 100 -5.34 12.84 3.81
C ARG A 100 -5.76 13.03 5.27
N VAL A 101 -5.29 14.09 5.93
CA VAL A 101 -5.72 14.43 7.29
C VAL A 101 -7.18 14.90 7.25
N GLY A 102 -8.12 14.06 7.70
CA GLY A 102 -9.58 14.27 7.68
C GLY A 102 -10.33 12.93 7.87
N PRO A 103 -11.68 12.89 7.82
CA PRO A 103 -12.42 11.62 7.75
C PRO A 103 -12.14 10.95 6.40
N VAL A 104 -11.05 10.19 6.34
CA VAL A 104 -10.62 9.46 5.14
C VAL A 104 -10.99 7.99 5.24
N GLN A 105 -11.37 7.43 4.10
CA GLN A 105 -11.42 6.00 3.92
C GLN A 105 -10.00 5.49 3.65
N CYS A 106 -9.49 4.62 4.52
CA CYS A 106 -8.17 4.02 4.39
C CYS A 106 -8.30 2.58 3.91
N LEU A 107 -7.51 2.20 2.91
CA LEU A 107 -7.39 0.83 2.46
C LEU A 107 -6.04 0.26 2.91
N THR A 108 -6.08 -0.74 3.78
CA THR A 108 -4.91 -1.49 4.21
C THR A 108 -4.70 -2.70 3.30
N VAL A 109 -3.45 -2.92 2.89
CA VAL A 109 -3.02 -3.99 2.00
C VAL A 109 -1.90 -4.78 2.66
N CYS A 110 -2.11 -6.10 2.81
CA CYS A 110 -1.13 -7.05 3.34
C CYS A 110 -0.83 -8.12 2.28
N LEU A 111 0.45 -8.37 2.00
CA LEU A 111 0.96 -9.31 0.98
C LEU A 111 1.65 -10.53 1.60
#